data_AF-A0A534S2K0-F1
#
_entry.id   AF-A0A534S2K0-F1
#
_cell.length_a   1.000
_cell.length_b   1.000
_cell.length_c   1.000
_cell.angle_alpha   90.00
_cell.angle_beta   90.00
_cell.angle_gamma   90.00
#
_symmetry.space_group_name_H-M   'P 1'
#
loop_
_entity.id
_entity.type
_entity.pdbx_description
1 polymer ?
#
loop_
_entity_poly.entity_id
_entity_poly.type
_entity_poly.pdbx_seq_one_letter_code
_entity_poly.pdbx_strand_id
1 'polypeptide(L)'
;MRALHRVMYRELAERPIPFLLDFHELTPGQAETLCGVELFPFRVPHQEKDISLAYRVTAGGKALLYSGDCGWNEDLIRYSQNTELFICECCYFHTRASFHISYPQLTLQRDRLGCKRLILSHIGREVLERMHEVTLECAYDGLVVEV
;
A
#
# COMPACT_ATOMS: atom_id res chain seq x y z
N MET A 1 10.37 -7.40 -17.39
CA MET A 1 8.99 -6.86 -17.53
C MET A 1 8.33 -7.06 -18.89
N ARG A 2 8.91 -6.62 -20.03
CA ARG A 2 8.32 -6.87 -21.38
C ARG A 2 8.13 -8.36 -21.72
N ALA A 3 9.04 -9.22 -21.24
CA ALA A 3 8.90 -10.67 -21.39
C ALA A 3 7.70 -11.21 -20.60
N LEU A 4 7.46 -10.73 -19.37
CA LEU A 4 6.32 -11.14 -18.54
C LEU A 4 4.99 -10.68 -19.16
N HIS A 5 4.92 -9.43 -19.65
CA HIS A 5 3.77 -8.91 -20.40
C HIS A 5 3.45 -9.77 -21.64
N ARG A 6 4.48 -10.17 -22.40
CA ARG A 6 4.33 -11.09 -23.55
C ARG A 6 3.88 -12.49 -23.17
N VAL A 7 4.27 -12.98 -22.00
CA VAL A 7 3.86 -14.32 -21.51
C VAL A 7 2.41 -14.31 -21.05
N MET A 8 1.98 -13.29 -20.32
CA MET A 8 0.62 -13.23 -19.77
C MET A 8 -0.42 -12.73 -20.77
N TYR A 9 -0.01 -11.89 -21.74
CA TYR A 9 -0.91 -11.25 -22.70
C TYR A 9 -0.36 -11.31 -24.12
N ARG A 10 -0.03 -12.53 -24.60
CA ARG A 10 0.64 -12.76 -25.90
C ARG A 10 0.04 -11.96 -27.05
N GLU A 11 -1.27 -12.11 -27.29
CA GLU A 11 -1.95 -11.43 -28.41
C GLU A 11 -1.98 -9.90 -28.26
N LEU A 12 -2.08 -9.39 -27.03
CA LEU A 12 -2.07 -7.96 -26.76
C LEU A 12 -0.66 -7.36 -26.91
N ALA A 13 0.36 -8.13 -26.52
CA ALA A 13 1.76 -7.74 -26.56
C ALA A 13 2.36 -7.75 -27.98
N GLU A 14 1.67 -8.35 -28.95
CA GLU A 14 1.98 -8.30 -30.38
C GLU A 14 1.42 -7.04 -31.05
N ARG A 15 0.45 -6.36 -30.42
CA ARG A 15 -0.11 -5.11 -30.96
C ARG A 15 0.80 -3.93 -30.59
N PRO A 16 1.12 -3.04 -31.54
CA PRO A 16 1.86 -1.82 -31.22
C PRO A 16 1.02 -0.95 -30.28
N ILE A 17 1.63 -0.55 -29.15
CA ILE A 17 1.00 0.35 -28.18
C ILE A 17 1.09 1.77 -28.77
N PRO A 18 -0.03 2.52 -28.87
CA PRO A 18 -0.04 3.84 -29.53
C PRO A 18 0.59 4.96 -28.70
N PHE A 19 1.25 4.62 -27.59
CA PHE A 19 1.89 5.53 -26.65
C PHE A 19 3.19 4.94 -26.14
N LEU A 20 4.07 5.80 -25.62
CA LEU A 20 5.32 5.39 -25.00
C LEU A 20 5.02 4.61 -23.71
N LEU A 21 5.58 3.41 -23.60
CA LEU A 21 5.53 2.60 -22.40
C LEU A 21 6.94 2.44 -21.84
N ASP A 22 7.16 3.09 -20.70
CA ASP A 22 8.40 2.98 -19.92
C ASP A 22 8.14 2.22 -18.61
N PHE A 23 9.11 1.41 -18.20
CA PHE A 23 9.03 0.59 -16.99
C PHE A 23 10.16 0.99 -16.06
N HIS A 24 9.79 1.55 -14.90
CA HIS A 24 10.72 1.90 -13.84
C HIS A 24 10.63 0.86 -12.74
N GLU A 25 11.74 0.18 -12.46
CA GLU A 25 11.85 -0.78 -11.36
C GLU A 25 12.38 -0.05 -10.13
N LEU A 26 11.55 0.04 -9.09
CA LEU A 26 11.85 0.79 -7.88
C LEU A 26 12.58 -0.08 -6.86
N THR A 27 13.69 0.42 -6.33
CA THR A 27 14.50 -0.30 -5.33
C THR A 27 14.16 0.15 -3.91
N PRO A 28 13.84 -0.75 -2.96
CA PRO A 28 13.53 -0.35 -1.59
C PRO A 28 14.63 0.48 -0.94
N GLY A 29 14.24 1.58 -0.31
CA GLY A 29 15.14 2.55 0.32
C GLY A 29 15.74 3.59 -0.64
N GLN A 30 15.44 3.51 -1.94
CA GLN A 30 15.91 4.47 -2.94
C GLN A 30 14.74 5.32 -3.44
N ALA A 31 14.76 6.62 -3.11
CA ALA A 31 13.77 7.56 -3.61
C ALA A 31 13.94 7.74 -5.12
N GLU A 32 12.82 7.80 -5.85
CA GLU A 32 12.79 8.12 -7.27
C GLU A 32 11.74 9.18 -7.55
N THR A 33 12.03 10.12 -8.45
CA THR A 33 11.05 11.12 -8.90
C THR A 33 10.62 10.80 -10.32
N LEU A 34 9.34 10.49 -10.49
CA LEU A 34 8.72 10.18 -11.78
C LEU A 34 7.60 11.17 -12.05
N CYS A 35 7.65 11.86 -13.19
CA CYS A 35 6.61 12.81 -13.61
C CYS A 35 6.22 13.86 -12.54
N GLY A 36 7.19 14.32 -11.73
CA GLY A 36 6.95 15.30 -10.66
C GLY A 36 6.37 14.73 -9.36
N VAL A 37 6.28 13.40 -9.24
CA VAL A 37 5.89 12.66 -8.04
C VAL A 37 7.13 11.97 -7.47
N GLU A 38 7.44 12.23 -6.20
CA GLU A 38 8.49 11.52 -5.49
C GLU A 38 7.91 10.24 -4.87
N LEU A 39 8.56 9.11 -5.14
CA LEU A 39 8.23 7.79 -4.64
C LEU A 39 9.37 7.32 -3.74
N PHE A 40 9.06 6.98 -2.50
CA PHE A 40 9.97 6.32 -1.58
C PHE A 40 9.44 4.91 -1.26
N PRO A 41 9.91 3.88 -1.99
CA PRO A 41 9.59 2.50 -1.70
C PRO A 41 10.34 1.99 -0.47
N PHE A 42 9.71 1.16 0.35
CA PHE A 42 10.39 0.40 1.39
C PHE A 42 9.83 -1.02 1.50
N ARG A 43 10.70 -1.96 1.88
CA ARG A 43 10.32 -3.37 1.96
C ARG A 43 9.36 -3.59 3.12
N VAL A 44 8.33 -4.38 2.89
CA VAL A 44 7.39 -4.81 3.92
C VAL A 44 7.27 -6.34 3.96
N PRO A 45 6.94 -6.94 5.11
CA PRO A 45 6.77 -8.38 5.23
C PRO A 45 5.50 -8.82 4.50
N HIS A 46 5.60 -9.63 3.44
CA HIS A 46 4.43 -10.23 2.80
C HIS A 46 4.82 -11.49 2.02
N GLN A 47 5.89 -11.36 1.22
CA GLN A 47 6.54 -12.49 0.55
C GLN A 47 7.84 -12.86 1.29
N GLU A 48 8.11 -14.16 1.42
CA GLU A 48 9.36 -14.66 2.04
C GLU A 48 10.56 -14.53 1.09
N LYS A 49 10.36 -14.91 -0.18
CA LYS A 49 11.42 -15.02 -1.20
C LYS A 49 11.55 -13.77 -2.06
N ASP A 50 10.44 -13.05 -2.23
CA ASP A 50 10.35 -11.87 -3.08
C ASP A 50 10.23 -10.58 -2.27
N ILE A 51 10.20 -9.46 -2.98
CA ILE A 51 10.09 -8.12 -2.40
C ILE A 51 8.64 -7.64 -2.55
N SER A 52 8.03 -7.32 -1.42
CA SER A 52 6.80 -6.52 -1.37
C SER A 52 7.15 -5.14 -0.85
N LEU A 53 6.52 -4.12 -1.44
CA LEU A 53 6.82 -2.72 -1.18
C LEU A 53 5.61 -1.98 -0.65
N ALA A 54 5.86 -1.17 0.37
CA ALA A 54 5.04 -0.02 0.71
C ALA A 54 5.65 1.23 0.06
N TYR A 55 4.86 2.28 -0.10
CA TYR A 55 5.27 3.51 -0.77
C TYR A 55 4.86 4.73 0.03
N ARG A 56 5.83 5.57 0.37
CA ARG A 56 5.55 6.98 0.67
C ARG A 56 5.59 7.76 -0.65
N VAL A 57 4.53 8.49 -0.94
CA VAL A 57 4.33 9.21 -2.20
C VAL A 57 4.20 10.69 -1.87
N THR A 58 5.08 11.53 -2.43
CA THR A 58 5.04 12.98 -2.23
C THR A 58 4.71 13.69 -3.54
N ALA A 59 3.67 14.53 -3.53
CA ALA A 59 3.28 15.34 -4.67
C ALA A 59 2.64 16.65 -4.20
N GLY A 60 2.95 17.77 -4.86
CA GLY A 60 2.37 19.07 -4.52
C GLY A 60 2.57 19.51 -3.06
N GLY A 61 3.66 19.09 -2.43
CA GLY A 61 3.96 19.38 -1.01
C GLY A 61 3.18 18.55 0.01
N LYS A 62 2.37 17.56 -0.44
CA LYS A 62 1.65 16.62 0.42
C LYS A 62 2.26 15.23 0.31
N ALA A 63 2.16 14.43 1.37
CA ALA A 63 2.66 13.07 1.43
C ALA A 63 1.52 12.08 1.73
N LEU A 64 1.47 10.99 0.96
CA LEU A 64 0.63 9.84 1.19
C LEU A 64 1.49 8.62 1.55
N LEU A 65 0.92 7.67 2.30
CA LEU A 65 1.51 6.37 2.54
C LEU A 65 0.56 5.28 2.06
N TYR A 66 1.09 4.31 1.32
CA TYR A 66 0.43 3.07 0.96
C TYR A 66 1.20 1.92 1.61
N SER A 67 0.53 1.08 2.41
CA SER A 67 1.17 -0.09 3.02
C SER A 67 1.49 -1.20 2.01
N GLY A 68 0.76 -1.26 0.90
CA GLY A 68 0.61 -2.51 0.15
C GLY A 68 0.00 -3.61 1.02
N ASP A 69 0.04 -4.85 0.54
CA ASP A 69 -0.20 -6.02 1.39
C ASP A 69 1.05 -6.25 2.24
N CYS A 70 0.88 -6.26 3.56
CA CYS A 70 1.96 -6.52 4.49
C CYS A 70 1.53 -6.89 5.90
N GLY A 71 2.43 -7.57 6.60
CA GLY A 71 2.42 -7.69 8.04
C GLY A 71 2.93 -6.43 8.73
N TRP A 72 2.55 -6.30 9.99
CA TRP A 72 3.00 -5.19 10.82
C TRP A 72 4.53 -5.08 10.88
N ASN A 73 5.04 -3.86 10.71
CA ASN A 73 6.45 -3.54 10.83
C ASN A 73 6.63 -2.08 11.30
N GLU A 74 7.77 -1.80 11.93
CA GLU A 74 8.06 -0.48 12.53
C GLU A 74 8.31 0.61 11.47
N ASP A 75 8.62 0.24 10.23
CA ASP A 75 8.77 1.20 9.14
C ASP A 75 7.42 1.85 8.77
N LEU A 76 6.28 1.19 9.00
CA LEU A 76 4.97 1.84 8.86
C LEU A 76 4.80 3.03 9.82
N ILE A 77 5.29 2.91 11.06
CA ILE A 77 5.30 4.02 12.01
C ILE A 77 6.24 5.12 11.54
N ARG A 78 7.46 4.75 11.14
CA ARG A 78 8.48 5.70 10.69
C ARG A 78 8.02 6.52 9.49
N TYR A 79 7.47 5.87 8.47
CA TYR A 79 7.15 6.53 7.21
C TYR A 79 5.74 7.13 7.17
N SER A 80 4.86 6.80 8.12
CA SER A 80 3.55 7.46 8.28
C SER A 80 3.65 8.83 8.94
N GLN A 81 4.79 9.19 9.53
CA GLN A 81 4.95 10.48 10.18
C GLN A 81 4.73 11.64 9.22
N ASN A 82 3.85 12.56 9.62
CA ASN A 82 3.51 13.79 8.90
C ASN A 82 2.95 13.55 7.49
N THR A 83 2.31 12.40 7.23
CA THR A 83 1.57 12.19 5.98
C THR A 83 0.14 12.71 6.12
N GLU A 84 -0.41 13.23 5.03
CA GLU A 84 -1.80 13.66 4.92
C GLU A 84 -2.74 12.47 5.00
N LEU A 85 -2.36 11.36 4.39
CA LEU A 85 -3.15 10.15 4.33
C LEU A 85 -2.26 8.92 4.41
N PHE A 86 -2.69 7.95 5.22
CA PHE A 86 -2.18 6.59 5.19
C PHE A 86 -3.31 5.63 4.79
N ILE A 87 -3.14 4.95 3.65
CA ILE A 87 -3.97 3.84 3.20
C ILE A 87 -3.29 2.54 3.64
N CYS A 88 -3.87 1.90 4.64
CA CYS A 88 -3.30 0.75 5.33
C CYS A 88 -4.15 -0.50 5.08
N GLU A 89 -3.51 -1.62 4.75
CA GLU A 89 -4.21 -2.90 4.66
C GLU A 89 -4.74 -3.34 6.03
N CYS A 90 -5.85 -4.08 6.04
CA CYS A 90 -6.38 -4.69 7.24
C CYS A 90 -7.15 -5.96 6.89
N CYS A 91 -6.43 -7.06 6.68
CA CYS A 91 -7.02 -8.32 6.24
C CYS A 91 -7.68 -9.13 7.38
N TYR A 92 -7.11 -9.10 8.58
CA TYR A 92 -7.48 -10.04 9.66
C TYR A 92 -8.08 -9.39 10.90
N PHE A 93 -8.79 -10.19 11.70
CA PHE A 93 -9.29 -9.77 13.02
C PHE A 93 -8.83 -10.73 14.12
N HIS A 94 -8.90 -12.05 13.89
CA HIS A 94 -8.47 -13.09 14.82
C HIS A 94 -7.18 -13.75 14.38
N THR A 95 -7.04 -13.93 13.07
CA THR A 95 -5.84 -14.53 12.49
C THR A 95 -4.64 -13.65 12.77
N ARG A 96 -3.59 -14.28 13.29
CA ARG A 96 -2.28 -13.65 13.49
C ARG A 96 -1.34 -14.17 12.42
N ALA A 97 -1.03 -13.31 11.47
CA ALA A 97 -0.09 -13.58 10.39
C ALA A 97 1.06 -12.59 10.45
N SER A 98 2.25 -13.01 10.02
CA SER A 98 3.41 -12.13 9.86
C SER A 98 3.40 -11.35 8.54
N PHE A 99 2.43 -11.60 7.66
CA PHE A 99 2.38 -11.11 6.28
C PHE A 99 1.10 -10.33 5.91
N HIS A 100 0.19 -10.15 6.88
CA HIS A 100 -0.99 -9.28 6.80
C HIS A 100 -1.26 -8.64 8.17
N ILE A 101 -1.91 -7.48 8.17
CA ILE A 101 -2.25 -6.74 9.39
C ILE A 101 -3.60 -7.22 9.94
N SER A 102 -3.66 -7.32 11.27
CA SER A 102 -4.92 -7.56 12.00
C SER A 102 -5.45 -6.27 12.63
N TYR A 103 -6.76 -6.10 12.59
CA TYR A 103 -7.45 -4.92 13.11
C TYR A 103 -7.14 -4.63 14.60
N PRO A 104 -7.12 -5.63 15.52
CA PRO A 104 -6.74 -5.36 16.91
C PRO A 104 -5.29 -4.89 17.06
N GLN A 105 -4.35 -5.45 16.29
CA GLN A 105 -2.96 -5.03 16.32
C GLN A 105 -2.80 -3.60 15.81
N LEU A 106 -3.44 -3.27 14.69
CA LEU A 106 -3.42 -1.91 14.14
C LEU A 106 -3.98 -0.89 15.14
N THR A 107 -5.11 -1.22 15.78
CA THR A 107 -5.76 -0.35 16.77
C THR A 107 -4.84 -0.09 17.97
N LEU A 108 -4.14 -1.11 18.47
CA LEU A 108 -3.19 -0.97 19.58
C LEU A 108 -1.98 -0.08 19.25
N GLN A 109 -1.62 0.01 17.97
CA GLN A 109 -0.45 0.75 17.52
C GLN A 109 -0.82 2.09 16.86
N ARG A 110 -2.12 2.38 16.72
CA ARG A 110 -2.65 3.53 16.00
C ARG A 110 -2.04 4.84 16.47
N ASP A 111 -1.91 5.03 17.79
CA ASP A 111 -1.41 6.28 18.37
C ASP A 111 0.09 6.53 18.06
N ARG A 112 0.81 5.50 17.59
CA ARG A 112 2.19 5.64 17.12
C ARG A 112 2.26 6.10 15.66
N LEU A 113 1.19 5.94 14.89
CA LEU A 113 1.11 6.42 13.52
C LEU A 113 0.96 7.94 13.53
N GLY A 114 1.81 8.64 12.78
CA GLY A 114 1.84 10.11 12.73
C GLY A 114 1.11 10.71 11.53
N CYS A 115 0.24 9.93 10.87
CA CYS A 115 -0.54 10.38 9.73
C CYS A 115 -1.76 11.20 10.18
N LYS A 116 -2.16 12.21 9.40
CA LYS A 116 -3.33 13.05 9.69
C LYS A 116 -4.65 12.28 9.54
N ARG A 117 -4.72 11.37 8.58
CA ARG A 117 -5.88 10.50 8.33
C ARG A 117 -5.41 9.08 8.02
N LEU A 118 -6.11 8.09 8.58
CA LEU A 118 -5.88 6.67 8.35
C LEU A 118 -7.14 6.07 7.74
N ILE A 119 -7.00 5.44 6.57
CA ILE A 119 -8.08 4.70 5.91
C ILE A 119 -7.63 3.25 5.75
N LEU A 120 -8.49 2.32 6.17
CA LEU A 120 -8.27 0.89 5.99
C LEU A 120 -8.70 0.46 4.59
N SER A 121 -7.88 -0.34 3.93
CA SER A 121 -8.20 -0.97 2.64
C SER A 121 -7.87 -2.46 2.70
N HIS A 122 -8.06 -3.18 1.59
CA HIS A 122 -7.82 -4.62 1.50
C HIS A 122 -8.52 -5.38 2.66
N ILE A 123 -9.79 -5.04 2.89
CA ILE A 123 -10.57 -5.52 4.03
C ILE A 123 -10.89 -6.99 3.81
N GLY A 124 -10.26 -7.84 4.62
CA GLY A 124 -10.44 -9.29 4.52
C GLY A 124 -11.73 -9.75 5.18
N ARG A 125 -12.09 -11.01 4.93
CA ARG A 125 -13.36 -11.61 5.36
C ARG A 125 -13.62 -11.49 6.86
N GLU A 126 -12.61 -11.70 7.70
CA GLU A 126 -12.77 -11.63 9.16
C GLU A 126 -13.17 -10.22 9.63
N VAL A 127 -12.60 -9.20 8.99
CA VAL A 127 -12.91 -7.80 9.29
C VAL A 127 -14.29 -7.45 8.75
N LEU A 128 -14.65 -7.93 7.55
CA LEU A 128 -15.98 -7.76 6.97
C LEU A 128 -17.09 -8.36 7.86
N GLU A 129 -16.87 -9.56 8.40
CA GLU A 129 -17.82 -10.22 9.32
C GLU A 129 -17.98 -9.46 10.65
N ARG A 130 -17.03 -8.59 10.98
CA ARG A 130 -16.98 -7.79 12.21
C ARG A 130 -16.98 -6.28 11.98
N MET A 131 -17.52 -5.81 10.86
CA MET A 131 -17.57 -4.37 10.55
C MET A 131 -18.24 -3.53 11.63
N HIS A 132 -19.16 -4.11 12.42
CA HIS A 132 -19.80 -3.44 13.55
C HIS A 132 -18.84 -3.12 14.73
N GLU A 133 -17.67 -3.77 14.79
CA GLU A 133 -16.61 -3.53 15.76
C GLU A 133 -15.50 -2.61 15.20
N VAL A 134 -15.53 -2.32 13.90
CA VAL A 134 -14.54 -1.50 13.21
C VAL A 134 -14.94 -0.03 13.34
N THR A 135 -14.11 0.75 14.04
CA THR A 135 -14.33 2.18 14.30
C THR A 135 -13.44 3.07 13.43
N LEU A 136 -12.40 2.50 12.81
CA LEU A 136 -11.56 3.20 11.84
C LEU A 136 -12.27 3.33 10.50
N GLU A 137 -11.94 4.39 9.77
CA GLU A 137 -12.47 4.62 8.44
C GLU A 137 -12.01 3.51 7.48
N CYS A 138 -12.96 2.94 6.72
CA CYS A 138 -12.68 1.92 5.71
C CYS A 138 -12.97 2.45 4.30
N ALA A 139 -12.09 2.11 3.37
CA ALA A 139 -12.30 2.33 1.95
C ALA A 139 -13.40 1.38 1.41
N TYR A 140 -14.06 1.84 0.35
CA TYR A 140 -14.99 1.06 -0.45
C TYR A 140 -14.83 1.44 -1.92
N ASP A 141 -15.28 0.57 -2.81
CA ASP A 141 -15.20 0.80 -4.25
C ASP A 141 -15.94 2.08 -4.65
N GLY A 142 -15.23 2.99 -5.30
CA GLY A 142 -15.77 4.30 -5.69
C GLY A 142 -15.59 5.41 -4.65
N LEU A 143 -14.99 5.13 -3.48
CA LEU A 143 -14.60 6.17 -2.54
C LEU A 143 -13.60 7.14 -3.20
N VAL A 144 -13.90 8.44 -3.13
CA VAL A 144 -13.00 9.53 -3.52
C VAL A 144 -12.55 10.25 -2.27
N VAL A 145 -11.24 10.45 -2.15
CA VAL A 145 -10.60 11.11 -1.00
C VAL A 145 -9.87 12.35 -1.47
N GLU A 146 -10.23 13.50 -0.91
CA GLU A 146 -9.49 14.74 -1.07
C GLU A 146 -8.46 14.86 0.07
N VAL A 147 -7.21 15.15 -0.31
CA VAL A 147 -6.07 15.39 0.61
C VAL A 147 -5.48 16.75 0.36
#